data_AF-F8P873-F1
#
_entry.id   AF-F8P873-F1
#
_cell.length_a   1.000
_cell.length_b   1.000
_cell.length_c   1.000
_cell.angle_alpha   90.00
_cell.angle_beta   90.00
_cell.angle_gamma   90.00
#
_symmetry.space_group_name_H-M   'P 1'
#
loop_
_entity.id
_entity.type
_entity.pdbx_description
1 polymer ?
#
loop_
_entity_poly.entity_id
_entity_poly.type
_entity_poly.pdbx_seq_one_letter_code
_entity_poly.pdbx_strand_id
1 'polypeptide(L)'
;MPLILNDPNTAVAPDFTREEYQEARTELSNELIDDALAARILTNLWSVANNKDKVAWAQQREEEILVADREHQQLEKEVVMRLADEQNVARREECKKNKSKYAPVRDIDVPSDPVIIPLQYTTRKMKAGEYCELHYFTNRGLEKASHSLLTTDAEVLVMLTSVNGVHTWVPVGAMKDTKTPVTKDKNLTWEQFNGSAPRMVSSM
;
A
#
# COMPACT_ATOMS: atom_id res chain seq x y z
N MET A 1 13.32 19.62 -44.49
CA MET A 1 14.76 19.80 -44.76
C MET A 1 15.24 18.59 -45.57
N PRO A 2 16.28 18.71 -46.41
CA PRO A 2 16.88 17.53 -47.04
C PRO A 2 17.42 16.58 -45.95
N LEU A 3 17.09 15.30 -46.05
CA LEU A 3 17.60 14.26 -45.15
C LEU A 3 19.08 14.05 -45.44
N ILE A 4 19.93 14.30 -44.45
CA ILE A 4 21.35 13.98 -44.53
C ILE A 4 21.48 12.51 -44.17
N LEU A 5 22.07 11.70 -45.05
CA LEU A 5 22.17 10.24 -44.85
C LEU A 5 23.48 9.82 -44.13
N ASN A 6 24.53 10.63 -44.27
CA ASN A 6 25.87 10.35 -43.74
C ASN A 6 26.27 11.42 -42.73
N ASP A 7 26.92 11.02 -41.63
CA ASP A 7 27.33 11.94 -40.56
C ASP A 7 28.42 12.93 -41.05
N PRO A 8 28.10 14.23 -41.18
CA PRO A 8 29.05 15.26 -41.63
C PRO A 8 30.18 15.51 -40.62
N ASN A 9 30.08 15.02 -39.39
CA ASN A 9 31.18 15.05 -38.42
C ASN A 9 32.32 14.10 -38.77
N THR A 10 32.05 13.08 -39.58
CA THR A 10 33.06 12.12 -40.03
C THR A 10 33.69 12.51 -41.38
N ALA A 11 33.16 13.54 -42.04
CA ALA A 11 33.66 13.99 -43.33
C ALA A 11 35.03 14.69 -43.18
N VAL A 12 36.02 14.21 -43.95
CA VAL A 12 37.35 14.81 -44.04
C VAL A 12 37.39 15.77 -45.21
N ALA A 13 38.00 16.95 -45.00
CA ALA A 13 38.18 17.93 -46.07
C ALA A 13 39.05 17.34 -47.19
N PRO A 14 38.60 17.38 -48.46
CA PRO A 14 39.44 17.00 -49.58
C PRO A 14 40.67 17.90 -49.67
N ASP A 15 41.79 17.31 -50.11
CA ASP A 15 43.01 18.06 -50.37
C ASP A 15 42.93 18.74 -51.74
N PHE A 16 42.51 20.01 -51.73
CA PHE A 16 42.31 20.83 -52.94
C PHE A 16 43.62 21.24 -53.63
N THR A 17 44.79 20.87 -53.10
CA THR A 17 46.09 21.10 -53.76
C THR A 17 46.44 20.02 -54.79
N ARG A 18 45.71 18.89 -54.77
CA ARG A 18 45.88 17.78 -55.71
C ARG A 18 45.47 18.15 -57.14
N GLU A 19 46.07 17.45 -58.09
CA GLU A 19 45.87 17.66 -59.53
C GLU A 19 44.42 17.40 -59.97
N GLU A 20 43.69 16.54 -59.25
CA GLU A 20 42.25 16.27 -59.46
C GLU A 20 41.36 17.53 -59.35
N TYR A 21 41.81 18.56 -58.63
CA TYR A 21 41.10 19.82 -58.45
C TYR A 21 41.70 20.97 -59.25
N GLN A 22 42.63 20.70 -60.17
CA GLN A 22 43.30 21.72 -60.97
C GLN A 22 42.32 22.51 -61.84
N GLU A 23 41.34 21.84 -62.47
CA GLU A 23 40.32 22.49 -63.30
C GLU A 23 39.50 23.51 -62.47
N ALA A 24 39.02 23.10 -61.29
CA ALA A 24 38.31 23.97 -60.36
C ALA A 24 39.17 25.14 -59.84
N ARG A 25 40.48 24.93 -59.65
CA ARG A 25 41.41 26.00 -59.28
C ARG A 25 41.64 26.99 -60.44
N THR A 26 41.75 26.50 -61.67
CA THR A 26 41.93 27.35 -62.85
C THR A 26 40.71 28.23 -63.13
N GLU A 27 39.49 27.72 -62.92
CA GLU A 27 38.27 28.52 -63.04
C GLU A 27 38.18 29.65 -62.00
N LEU A 28 38.78 29.45 -60.82
CA LEU A 28 38.84 30.45 -59.75
C LEU A 28 40.04 31.39 -59.85
N SER A 29 41.01 31.10 -60.72
CA SER A 29 42.24 31.88 -60.87
C SER A 29 42.02 33.13 -61.74
N ASN A 30 42.66 34.24 -61.38
CA ASN A 30 42.67 35.50 -62.14
C ASN A 30 43.95 36.30 -61.78
N GLU A 31 44.20 37.47 -62.37
CA GLU A 31 45.40 38.29 -62.10
C GLU A 31 45.63 38.63 -60.61
N LEU A 32 44.59 38.52 -59.77
CA LEU A 32 44.63 38.77 -58.32
C LEU A 32 44.58 37.50 -57.45
N ILE A 33 44.29 36.33 -58.04
CA ILE A 33 44.07 35.08 -57.30
C ILE A 33 45.03 34.03 -57.86
N ASP A 34 46.11 33.80 -57.10
CA ASP A 34 47.08 32.74 -57.34
C ASP A 34 46.49 31.36 -56.99
N ASP A 35 47.07 30.30 -57.55
CA ASP A 35 46.60 28.91 -57.43
C ASP A 35 46.49 28.45 -55.96
N ALA A 36 47.44 28.88 -55.12
CA ALA A 36 47.42 28.62 -53.68
C ALA A 36 46.25 29.32 -52.96
N LEU A 37 45.82 30.49 -53.44
CA LEU A 37 44.65 31.18 -52.92
C LEU A 37 43.35 30.52 -53.40
N ALA A 38 43.29 30.03 -54.64
CA ALA A 38 42.14 29.27 -55.15
C ALA A 38 41.89 27.99 -54.33
N ALA A 39 42.94 27.22 -54.01
CA ALA A 39 42.85 26.03 -53.15
C ALA A 39 42.33 26.38 -51.73
N ARG A 40 42.75 27.51 -51.15
CA ARG A 40 42.26 28.00 -49.86
C ARG A 40 40.79 28.41 -49.91
N ILE A 41 40.36 29.04 -51.00
CA ILE A 41 38.94 29.42 -51.21
C ILE A 41 38.07 28.16 -51.27
N LEU A 42 38.47 27.13 -52.01
CA LEU A 42 37.76 25.85 -52.09
C LEU A 42 37.68 25.16 -50.72
N THR A 43 38.77 25.16 -49.95
CA THR A 43 38.80 24.61 -48.59
C THR A 43 37.83 25.35 -47.66
N ASN A 44 37.77 26.69 -47.76
CA ASN A 44 36.86 27.52 -46.98
C ASN A 44 35.40 27.26 -47.37
N LEU A 45 35.09 27.17 -48.66
CA LEU A 45 33.75 26.86 -49.16
C LEU A 45 33.27 25.48 -48.68
N TRP A 46 34.14 24.47 -48.75
CA TRP A 46 33.86 23.15 -48.21
C TRP A 46 33.59 23.21 -46.70
N SER A 47 34.38 23.97 -45.95
CA SER A 47 34.20 24.12 -44.50
C SER A 47 32.85 24.78 -44.16
N VAL A 48 32.44 25.79 -44.93
CA VAL A 48 31.14 26.46 -44.77
C VAL A 48 30.00 25.50 -45.10
N ALA A 49 30.10 24.71 -46.17
CA ALA A 49 29.11 23.71 -46.53
C ALA A 49 29.00 22.61 -45.46
N ASN A 50 30.13 22.02 -45.06
CA ASN A 50 30.18 20.98 -44.03
C ASN A 50 29.64 21.47 -42.68
N ASN A 51 29.91 22.73 -42.31
CA ASN A 51 29.34 23.31 -41.09
C ASN A 51 27.82 23.47 -41.15
N LYS A 52 27.26 23.81 -42.33
CA LYS A 52 25.79 23.84 -42.51
C LYS A 52 25.19 22.45 -42.38
N ASP A 53 25.83 21.45 -42.98
CA ASP A 53 25.38 20.07 -42.91
C ASP A 53 25.44 19.54 -41.46
N LYS A 54 26.48 19.89 -40.70
CA LYS A 54 26.56 19.56 -39.26
C LYS A 54 25.42 20.14 -38.44
N VAL A 55 25.02 21.39 -38.71
CA VAL A 55 23.89 22.02 -38.03
C VAL A 55 22.58 21.32 -38.39
N ALA A 56 22.35 21.06 -39.67
CA ALA A 56 21.15 20.35 -40.13
C ALA A 56 21.07 18.92 -39.58
N TRP A 57 22.20 18.21 -39.51
CA TRP A 57 22.30 16.87 -38.90
C TRP A 57 22.01 16.89 -37.40
N ALA A 58 22.54 17.88 -36.67
CA ALA A 58 22.27 18.04 -35.25
C ALA A 58 20.77 18.28 -34.99
N GLN A 59 20.14 19.13 -35.81
CA GLN A 59 18.69 19.38 -35.73
C GLN A 59 17.87 18.12 -36.01
N GLN A 60 18.24 17.34 -37.02
CA GLN A 60 17.57 16.07 -37.33
C GLN A 60 17.69 15.07 -36.16
N ARG A 61 18.89 14.92 -35.60
CA ARG A 61 19.14 14.06 -34.43
C ARG A 61 18.30 14.48 -33.22
N GLU A 62 18.21 15.78 -32.95
CA GLU A 62 17.43 16.28 -31.83
C GLU A 62 15.93 16.05 -32.05
N GLU A 63 15.42 16.23 -33.26
CA GLU A 63 14.02 15.92 -33.59
C GLU A 63 13.72 14.42 -33.46
N GLU A 64 14.61 13.55 -33.93
CA GLU A 64 14.48 12.08 -33.77
C GLU A 64 14.43 11.68 -32.29
N ILE A 65 15.32 12.25 -31.45
CA ILE A 65 15.33 12.01 -30.00
C ILE A 65 14.02 12.50 -29.38
N LEU A 66 13.56 13.71 -29.71
CA LEU A 66 12.32 14.27 -29.18
C LEU A 66 11.07 13.48 -29.61
N VAL A 67 11.08 12.86 -30.79
CA VAL A 67 9.99 11.96 -31.22
C VAL A 67 10.05 10.65 -30.44
N ALA A 68 11.22 10.02 -30.35
CA ALA A 68 11.39 8.78 -29.60
C ALA A 68 11.02 8.93 -28.11
N ASP A 69 11.43 10.04 -27.47
CA ASP A 69 11.08 10.35 -26.08
C ASP A 69 9.57 10.55 -25.90
N ARG A 70 8.90 11.21 -26.85
CA ARG A 70 7.45 11.40 -26.82
C ARG A 70 6.72 10.07 -26.96
N GLU A 71 7.15 9.21 -27.87
CA GLU A 71 6.58 7.87 -28.05
C GLU A 71 6.78 7.02 -26.79
N HIS A 72 7.98 7.05 -26.21
CA HIS A 72 8.28 6.33 -24.97
C HIS A 72 7.36 6.80 -23.82
N GLN A 73 7.24 8.12 -23.63
CA GLN A 73 6.35 8.68 -22.60
C GLN A 73 4.87 8.35 -22.84
N GLN A 74 4.43 8.24 -24.09
CA GLN A 74 3.05 7.84 -24.41
C GLN A 74 2.82 6.37 -24.04
N LEU A 75 3.75 5.49 -24.38
CA LEU A 75 3.69 4.07 -24.03
C LEU A 75 3.68 3.86 -22.51
N GLU A 76 4.54 4.58 -21.77
CA GLU A 76 4.55 4.53 -20.30
C GLU A 76 3.21 4.96 -19.71
N LYS A 77 2.65 6.08 -20.19
CA LYS A 77 1.34 6.56 -19.73
C LYS A 77 0.23 5.55 -20.03
N GLU A 78 0.25 4.92 -21.19
CA GLU A 78 -0.74 3.90 -21.55
C GLU A 78 -0.63 2.66 -20.65
N VAL A 79 0.59 2.22 -20.35
CA VAL A 79 0.84 1.09 -19.42
C VAL A 79 0.35 1.43 -18.01
N VAL A 80 0.67 2.61 -17.49
CA VAL A 80 0.22 3.06 -16.16
C VAL A 80 -1.30 3.16 -16.11
N MET A 81 -1.93 3.71 -17.14
CA MET A 81 -3.38 3.84 -17.22
C MET A 81 -4.07 2.46 -17.25
N ARG A 82 -3.58 1.53 -18.09
CA ARG A 82 -4.10 0.16 -18.13
C ARG A 82 -3.99 -0.54 -16.78
N LEU A 83 -2.85 -0.43 -16.12
CA LEU A 83 -2.63 -1.03 -14.81
C LEU A 83 -3.60 -0.44 -13.75
N ALA A 84 -3.81 0.88 -13.78
CA ALA A 84 -4.76 1.54 -12.89
C ALA A 84 -6.20 1.07 -13.15
N ASP A 85 -6.60 0.92 -14.40
CA ASP A 85 -7.93 0.42 -14.78
C ASP A 85 -8.14 -1.03 -14.34
N GLU A 86 -7.17 -1.91 -14.57
CA GLU A 86 -7.20 -3.31 -14.10
C GLU A 86 -7.33 -3.37 -12.57
N GLN A 87 -6.56 -2.56 -11.84
CA GLN A 87 -6.61 -2.51 -10.39
C GLN A 87 -7.96 -1.99 -9.87
N ASN A 88 -8.53 -0.99 -10.56
CA ASN A 88 -9.86 -0.46 -10.26
C ASN A 88 -10.97 -1.49 -10.52
N VAL A 89 -10.89 -2.26 -11.61
CA VAL A 89 -11.83 -3.34 -11.90
C VAL A 89 -11.73 -4.42 -10.82
N ALA A 90 -10.51 -4.88 -10.50
CA ALA A 90 -10.28 -5.87 -9.45
C ALA A 90 -10.84 -5.43 -8.09
N ARG A 91 -10.58 -4.17 -7.71
CA ARG A 91 -11.14 -3.58 -6.48
C ARG A 91 -12.67 -3.55 -6.49
N ARG A 92 -13.28 -3.13 -7.60
CA ARG A 92 -14.76 -3.10 -7.71
C ARG A 92 -15.36 -4.49 -7.62
N GLU A 93 -14.74 -5.50 -8.25
CA GLU A 93 -15.19 -6.88 -8.14
C GLU A 93 -15.06 -7.42 -6.71
N GLU A 94 -13.97 -7.11 -6.03
CA GLU A 94 -13.75 -7.56 -4.67
C GLU A 94 -14.71 -6.86 -3.69
N CYS A 95 -14.99 -5.56 -3.86
CA CYS A 95 -16.08 -4.86 -3.14
C CYS A 95 -17.46 -5.49 -3.40
N LYS A 96 -17.74 -5.94 -4.64
CA LYS A 96 -19.01 -6.59 -4.99
C LYS A 96 -19.16 -7.97 -4.35
N LYS A 97 -18.08 -8.74 -4.27
CA LYS A 97 -18.04 -10.08 -3.64
C LYS A 97 -18.08 -9.97 -2.11
N ASN A 98 -17.38 -8.99 -1.54
CA ASN A 98 -17.18 -8.84 -0.10
C ASN A 98 -17.92 -7.63 0.49
N LYS A 99 -19.21 -7.49 0.18
CA LYS A 99 -20.02 -6.31 0.57
C LYS A 99 -19.98 -5.99 2.07
N SER A 100 -19.93 -7.02 2.93
CA SER A 100 -19.87 -6.85 4.39
C SER A 100 -18.55 -6.23 4.86
N LYS A 101 -17.43 -6.60 4.23
CA LYS A 101 -16.09 -6.08 4.57
C LYS A 101 -15.94 -4.60 4.21
N TYR A 102 -16.58 -4.16 3.14
CA TYR A 102 -16.56 -2.77 2.67
C TYR A 102 -17.83 -2.00 3.00
N ALA A 103 -18.66 -2.53 3.90
CA ALA A 103 -19.77 -1.77 4.42
C ALA A 103 -19.22 -0.52 5.13
N PRO A 104 -19.80 0.67 4.91
CA PRO A 104 -19.43 1.85 5.67
C PRO A 104 -19.53 1.55 7.16
N VAL A 105 -18.43 1.80 7.89
CA VAL A 105 -18.46 1.77 9.35
C VAL A 105 -19.43 2.84 9.80
N ARG A 106 -20.42 2.45 10.61
CA ARG A 106 -21.35 3.42 11.18
C ARG A 106 -20.57 4.32 12.11
N ASP A 107 -20.74 5.63 11.95
CA ASP A 107 -20.22 6.63 12.85
C ASP A 107 -21.08 6.60 14.13
N ILE A 108 -20.74 5.67 15.02
CA ILE A 108 -21.36 5.50 16.32
C ILE A 108 -20.30 5.94 17.32
N ASP A 109 -20.68 6.84 18.23
CA ASP A 109 -19.82 7.25 19.32
C ASP A 109 -19.28 6.02 20.05
N VAL A 110 -17.98 6.02 20.32
CA VAL A 110 -17.35 4.97 21.13
C VAL A 110 -18.06 4.96 22.48
N PRO A 111 -18.64 3.84 22.92
CA PRO A 111 -19.26 3.76 24.24
C PRO A 111 -18.26 4.20 25.30
N SER A 112 -18.59 5.27 26.03
CA SER A 112 -17.77 5.77 27.16
C SER A 112 -18.01 4.96 28.44
N ASP A 113 -19.04 4.11 28.43
CA ASP A 113 -19.36 3.25 29.56
C ASP A 113 -18.32 2.13 29.68
N PRO A 114 -17.92 1.76 30.92
CA PRO A 114 -16.99 0.67 31.13
C PRO A 114 -17.61 -0.64 30.65
N VAL A 115 -16.88 -1.39 29.82
CA VAL A 115 -17.29 -2.73 29.38
C VAL A 115 -17.26 -3.67 30.58
N ILE A 116 -18.43 -4.08 31.04
CA ILE A 116 -18.58 -5.05 32.14
C ILE A 116 -18.54 -6.45 31.53
N ILE A 117 -17.43 -7.16 31.74
CA ILE A 117 -17.28 -8.56 31.31
C ILE A 117 -17.41 -9.45 32.54
N PRO A 118 -18.59 -10.04 32.79
CA PRO A 118 -18.77 -10.92 33.94
C PRO A 118 -18.10 -12.29 33.71
N LEU A 119 -18.00 -13.08 34.78
CA LEU A 119 -17.43 -14.42 34.72
C LEU A 119 -18.30 -15.34 33.84
N GLN A 120 -17.69 -16.23 33.05
CA GLN A 120 -18.42 -17.17 32.17
C GLN A 120 -19.49 -17.98 32.91
N TYR A 121 -19.18 -18.42 34.13
CA TYR A 121 -20.12 -19.09 35.03
C TYR A 121 -21.39 -18.27 35.25
N THR A 122 -21.24 -16.97 35.51
CA THR A 122 -22.39 -16.08 35.71
C THR A 122 -23.16 -15.84 34.43
N THR A 123 -22.48 -15.63 33.30
CA THR A 123 -23.15 -15.50 31.99
C THR A 123 -24.01 -16.72 31.68
N ARG A 124 -23.50 -17.93 31.95
CA ARG A 124 -24.25 -19.18 31.75
C ARG A 124 -25.47 -19.27 32.67
N LYS A 125 -25.33 -18.93 33.95
CA LYS A 125 -26.47 -18.86 34.89
C LYS A 125 -27.54 -17.85 34.46
N MET A 126 -27.12 -16.65 34.06
CA MET A 126 -28.04 -15.61 33.60
C MET A 126 -28.80 -16.06 32.35
N LYS A 127 -28.12 -16.70 31.38
CA LYS A 127 -28.78 -17.30 30.20
C LYS A 127 -29.73 -18.43 30.54
N ALA A 128 -29.42 -19.22 31.57
CA ALA A 128 -30.29 -20.29 32.07
C ALA A 128 -31.47 -19.78 32.93
N GLY A 129 -31.52 -18.48 33.25
CA GLY A 129 -32.50 -17.92 34.18
C GLY A 129 -32.29 -18.36 35.62
N GLU A 130 -31.11 -18.88 35.96
CA GLU A 130 -30.76 -19.30 37.31
C GLU A 130 -30.34 -18.11 38.17
N TYR A 131 -30.63 -18.20 39.47
CA TYR A 131 -30.16 -17.22 40.42
C TYR A 131 -28.62 -17.13 40.45
N CYS A 132 -28.12 -15.91 40.32
CA CYS A 132 -26.72 -15.54 40.29
C CYS A 132 -26.45 -14.51 41.39
N GLU A 133 -25.47 -14.77 42.26
CA GLU A 133 -25.14 -13.85 43.36
C GLU A 133 -24.57 -12.52 42.84
N LEU A 134 -25.02 -11.39 43.39
CA LEU A 134 -24.57 -10.05 42.99
C LEU A 134 -23.07 -9.82 43.23
N HIS A 135 -22.45 -10.62 44.10
CA HIS A 135 -21.03 -10.58 44.37
C HIS A 135 -20.16 -10.63 43.10
N TYR A 136 -20.56 -11.38 42.08
CA TYR A 136 -19.78 -11.49 40.84
C TYR A 136 -19.72 -10.21 40.03
N PHE A 137 -20.65 -9.27 40.25
CA PHE A 137 -20.71 -7.97 39.56
C PHE A 137 -20.09 -6.84 40.40
N THR A 138 -19.63 -7.13 41.62
CA THR A 138 -18.82 -6.21 42.40
C THR A 138 -17.47 -5.96 41.73
N ASN A 139 -16.76 -4.87 42.08
CA ASN A 139 -15.41 -4.62 41.56
C ASN A 139 -14.48 -5.84 41.77
N ARG A 140 -14.57 -6.48 42.94
CA ARG A 140 -13.79 -7.68 43.27
C ARG A 140 -14.19 -8.90 42.45
N GLY A 141 -15.48 -9.04 42.14
CA GLY A 141 -15.99 -10.10 41.27
C GLY A 141 -15.51 -9.94 39.83
N LEU A 142 -15.59 -8.72 39.30
CA LEU A 142 -15.17 -8.38 37.93
C LEU A 142 -13.66 -8.47 37.74
N GLU A 143 -12.86 -8.04 38.71
CA GLU A 143 -11.40 -8.19 38.68
C GLU A 143 -10.99 -9.67 38.60
N LYS A 144 -11.68 -10.55 39.32
CA LYS A 144 -11.44 -11.99 39.20
C LYS A 144 -11.90 -12.56 37.86
N ALA A 145 -13.03 -12.06 37.34
CA ALA A 145 -13.52 -12.47 36.03
C ALA A 145 -12.50 -12.12 34.94
N SER A 146 -11.89 -10.93 34.97
CA SER A 146 -10.88 -10.54 33.99
C SER A 146 -9.64 -11.44 34.05
N HIS A 147 -9.15 -11.79 35.24
CA HIS A 147 -8.04 -12.75 35.38
C HIS A 147 -8.40 -14.16 34.88
N SER A 148 -9.64 -14.61 35.08
CA SER A 148 -10.09 -15.93 34.61
C SER A 148 -10.16 -16.02 33.08
N LEU A 149 -10.59 -14.94 32.40
CA LEU A 149 -10.68 -14.90 30.94
C LEU A 149 -9.31 -15.04 30.26
N LEU A 150 -8.24 -14.57 30.91
CA LEU A 150 -6.88 -14.61 30.37
C LEU A 150 -6.20 -15.99 30.53
N THR A 151 -6.75 -16.88 31.35
CA THR A 151 -6.00 -18.04 31.84
C THR A 151 -6.50 -19.39 31.30
N THR A 152 -7.79 -19.53 30.96
CA THR A 152 -8.36 -20.85 30.62
C THR A 152 -9.48 -20.76 29.57
N ASP A 153 -9.48 -21.70 28.61
CA ASP A 153 -10.62 -21.91 27.70
C ASP A 153 -11.83 -22.47 28.47
N ALA A 154 -12.96 -21.78 28.37
CA ALA A 154 -14.19 -22.07 29.11
C ALA A 154 -14.83 -23.42 28.74
N GLU A 155 -14.52 -23.97 27.56
CA GLU A 155 -15.05 -25.26 27.07
C GLU A 155 -14.20 -26.47 27.47
N VAL A 156 -13.03 -26.26 28.09
CA VAL A 156 -12.22 -27.35 28.64
C VAL A 156 -13.05 -28.11 29.67
N LEU A 157 -13.13 -29.43 29.53
CA LEU A 157 -13.90 -30.28 30.44
C LEU A 157 -13.05 -30.68 31.65
N VAL A 158 -13.61 -30.51 32.85
CA VAL A 158 -13.03 -31.02 34.11
C VAL A 158 -13.91 -32.14 34.63
N MET A 159 -13.27 -33.21 35.06
CA MET A 159 -13.93 -34.35 35.70
C MET A 159 -14.25 -34.01 37.15
N LEU A 160 -15.53 -33.99 37.50
CA LEU A 160 -16.02 -33.96 38.88
C LEU A 160 -16.34 -35.37 39.34
N THR A 161 -15.90 -35.72 40.55
CA THR A 161 -16.32 -36.96 41.20
C THR A 161 -17.40 -36.64 42.22
N SER A 162 -18.60 -37.18 42.02
CA SER A 162 -19.71 -37.05 42.96
C SER A 162 -19.47 -37.90 44.20
N VAL A 163 -20.17 -37.59 45.32
CA VAL A 163 -20.09 -38.37 46.57
C VAL A 163 -20.44 -39.86 46.41
N ASN A 164 -21.16 -40.22 45.34
CA ASN A 164 -21.53 -41.60 45.01
C ASN A 164 -20.51 -42.30 44.08
N GLY A 165 -19.34 -41.71 43.84
CA GLY A 165 -18.30 -42.26 42.96
C GLY A 165 -18.55 -42.10 41.46
N VAL A 166 -19.64 -41.44 41.05
CA VAL A 166 -19.93 -41.15 39.64
C VAL A 166 -19.11 -39.96 39.16
N HIS A 167 -18.41 -40.14 38.03
CA HIS A 167 -17.64 -39.09 37.38
C HIS A 167 -18.48 -38.36 36.32
N THR A 168 -18.52 -37.03 36.41
CA THR A 168 -19.22 -36.16 35.44
C THR A 168 -18.22 -35.19 34.82
N TRP A 169 -18.22 -35.09 33.50
CA TRP A 169 -17.43 -34.09 32.79
C TRP A 169 -18.23 -32.81 32.64
N VAL A 170 -17.73 -31.71 33.21
CA VAL A 170 -18.39 -30.40 33.16
C VAL A 170 -17.40 -29.38 32.63
N PRO A 171 -17.79 -28.47 31.72
CA PRO A 171 -16.89 -27.43 31.26
C PRO A 171 -16.45 -26.52 32.41
N VAL A 172 -15.18 -26.09 32.40
CA VAL A 172 -14.60 -25.17 33.40
C VAL A 172 -15.46 -23.92 33.54
N GLY A 173 -15.97 -23.38 32.43
CA GLY A 173 -16.82 -22.20 32.43
C GLY A 173 -18.17 -22.38 33.14
N ALA A 174 -18.63 -23.61 33.38
CA ALA A 174 -19.84 -23.89 34.17
C ALA A 174 -19.54 -24.13 35.66
N MET A 175 -18.27 -24.17 36.06
CA MET A 175 -17.90 -24.35 37.45
C MET A 175 -17.80 -23.02 38.19
N LYS A 176 -18.33 -23.02 39.41
CA LYS A 176 -18.04 -21.99 40.40
C LYS A 176 -16.63 -22.21 40.95
N ASP A 177 -15.82 -21.16 41.03
CA ASP A 177 -14.52 -21.24 41.69
C ASP A 177 -14.71 -21.46 43.20
N THR A 178 -14.43 -22.68 43.66
CA THR A 178 -14.56 -23.10 45.05
C THR A 178 -13.49 -22.50 45.97
N LYS A 179 -12.38 -21.99 45.42
CA LYS A 179 -11.30 -21.38 46.19
C LYS A 179 -11.66 -19.96 46.64
N THR A 180 -12.58 -19.30 45.93
CA THR A 180 -12.99 -17.95 46.26
C THR A 180 -14.31 -17.92 47.04
N PRO A 181 -14.32 -17.39 48.28
CA PRO A 181 -15.57 -17.22 49.00
C PRO A 181 -16.42 -16.18 48.28
N VAL A 182 -17.65 -16.56 47.95
CA VAL A 182 -18.66 -15.69 47.36
C VAL A 182 -19.53 -15.11 48.47
N THR A 183 -19.57 -13.78 48.57
CA THR A 183 -20.42 -13.09 49.53
C THR A 183 -21.89 -13.24 49.14
N LYS A 184 -22.74 -13.71 50.05
CA LYS A 184 -24.20 -13.75 49.81
C LYS A 184 -24.75 -12.33 49.70
N ASP A 185 -25.79 -12.12 48.90
CA ASP A 185 -26.36 -10.80 48.64
C ASP A 185 -26.75 -10.04 49.92
N LYS A 186 -27.34 -10.73 50.90
CA LYS A 186 -27.70 -10.15 52.20
C LYS A 186 -26.52 -9.63 53.04
N ASN A 187 -25.30 -10.03 52.70
CA ASN A 187 -24.07 -9.66 53.37
C ASN A 187 -23.26 -8.63 52.54
N LEU A 188 -23.78 -8.16 51.41
CA LEU A 188 -23.16 -7.08 50.65
C LEU A 188 -23.41 -5.74 51.35
N THR A 189 -22.43 -4.85 51.29
CA THR A 189 -22.66 -3.46 51.71
C THR A 189 -23.61 -2.78 50.74
N TRP A 190 -24.23 -1.68 51.17
CA TRP A 190 -25.18 -0.98 50.32
C TRP A 190 -24.54 -0.39 49.06
N GLU A 191 -23.30 0.07 49.17
CA GLU A 191 -22.49 0.50 48.01
C GLU A 191 -22.24 -0.65 47.03
N GLN A 192 -21.87 -1.84 47.54
CA GLN A 192 -21.64 -3.01 46.69
C GLN A 192 -22.92 -3.45 46.00
N PHE A 193 -24.05 -3.46 46.72
CA PHE A 193 -25.34 -3.80 46.14
C PHE A 193 -25.75 -2.80 45.04
N ASN A 194 -25.73 -1.50 45.35
CA ASN A 194 -26.11 -0.43 44.42
C ASN A 194 -25.19 -0.36 43.20
N GLY A 195 -23.91 -0.71 43.33
CA GLY A 195 -22.99 -0.81 42.19
C GLY A 195 -23.17 -2.08 41.37
N SER A 196 -23.46 -3.22 42.00
CA SER A 196 -23.47 -4.54 41.33
C SER A 196 -24.80 -4.83 40.61
N ALA A 197 -25.92 -4.38 41.16
CA ALA A 197 -27.24 -4.57 40.57
C ALA A 197 -27.39 -3.97 39.15
N PRO A 198 -27.05 -2.68 38.89
CA PRO A 198 -27.13 -2.14 37.54
C PRO A 198 -26.15 -2.83 36.58
N ARG A 199 -24.96 -3.21 37.06
CA ARG A 199 -23.97 -3.94 36.26
C ARG A 199 -24.44 -5.30 35.81
N MET A 200 -25.17 -6.02 36.68
CA MET A 200 -25.79 -7.29 36.33
C MET A 200 -26.84 -7.10 35.21
N VAL A 201 -27.67 -6.06 35.31
CA VAL A 201 -28.68 -5.75 34.28
C VAL A 201 -28.03 -5.37 32.96
N SER A 202 -26.98 -4.54 32.97
CA SER A 202 -26.23 -4.18 31.76
C SER A 202 -25.48 -5.33 31.10
N SER A 203 -25.30 -6.45 31.82
CA SER A 203 -24.62 -7.65 31.31
C SER A 203 -25.56 -8.73 30.75
N MET A 204 -26.88 -8.53 30.86
CA MET A 204 -27.90 -9.32 30.17
C MET A 204 -27.98 -8.94 28.70
#